data_AF-A0A0M3JYJ2-F1
#
_entry.id   AF-A0A0M3JYJ2-F1
#
_cell.length_a   1.000
_cell.length_b   1.000
_cell.length_c   1.000
_cell.angle_alpha   90.00
_cell.angle_beta   90.00
_cell.angle_gamma   90.00
#
_symmetry.space_group_name_H-M   'P 1'
#
loop_
_entity.id
_entity.type
_entity.pdbx_description
1 polymer ?
#
loop_
_entity_poly.entity_id
_entity_poly.type
_entity_poly.pdbx_seq_one_letter_code
_entity_poly.pdbx_strand_id
1 'polypeptide(L)'
;MASLQQQQSVDDYHIWRSDYGQIIHVPYRYSRVWEIEKLWNPEFIHWFFNKYWSCSIYIAILYAVIVHALQRYQQSRKAWVLRHSLCIWNASLAFFSIVATFRFGEEFMYTFLNRPILHSLCYSINPTSPASFWACAFALSKIAELGDTFFVVMRKKPLIFLHWYHHAVVLVYSWNSAVELTAAGRWFIFMNFFVHSIMYTYYSFTSYGIRPPRVLSMCITALQTSQMLIGVAISITVLNLKLNGTLCQQSMDNLALCFAIYASFAVLFMRFFYDAYMRPRKAAAAQQAIMTPNKESVNKKDE
;
A
#
# COMPACT_ATOMS: atom_id res chain seq x y z
N MET A 1 -0.79 -23.87 -38.06
CA MET A 1 -0.51 -23.90 -36.59
C MET A 1 0.45 -22.78 -36.17
N ALA A 2 1.56 -22.53 -36.88
CA ALA A 2 2.47 -21.41 -36.59
C ALA A 2 1.80 -20.01 -36.71
N SER A 3 0.94 -19.80 -37.71
CA SER A 3 0.19 -18.53 -37.86
C SER A 3 -0.85 -18.29 -36.76
N LEU A 4 -1.48 -19.35 -36.23
CA LEU A 4 -2.43 -19.25 -35.13
C LEU A 4 -1.73 -18.97 -33.79
N GLN A 5 -0.61 -19.63 -33.49
CA GLN A 5 0.19 -19.32 -32.28
C GLN A 5 0.80 -17.92 -32.33
N GLN A 6 1.25 -17.46 -33.51
CA GLN A 6 1.80 -16.12 -33.68
C GLN A 6 0.71 -15.04 -33.58
N GLN A 7 -0.50 -15.28 -34.09
CA GLN A 7 -1.64 -14.37 -33.95
C GLN A 7 -2.20 -14.34 -32.52
N GLN A 8 -2.26 -15.49 -31.85
CA GLN A 8 -2.66 -15.61 -30.45
C GLN A 8 -1.67 -14.86 -29.53
N SER A 9 -0.37 -14.92 -29.81
CA SER A 9 0.65 -14.15 -29.07
C SER A 9 0.54 -12.62 -29.23
N VAL A 10 0.02 -12.14 -30.36
CA VAL A 10 -0.16 -10.69 -30.63
C VAL A 10 -1.38 -10.13 -29.89
N ASP A 11 -2.41 -10.96 -29.67
CA ASP A 11 -3.62 -10.56 -28.95
C ASP A 11 -3.48 -10.67 -27.42
N ASP A 12 -2.56 -11.50 -26.93
CA ASP A 12 -2.40 -11.79 -25.49
C ASP A 12 -1.65 -10.70 -24.72
N TYR A 13 -0.52 -10.23 -25.28
CA TYR A 13 0.32 -9.21 -24.67
C TYR A 13 1.11 -8.41 -25.72
N HIS A 14 1.48 -7.18 -25.36
CA HIS A 14 2.39 -6.34 -26.12
C HIS A 14 3.68 -6.11 -25.34
N ILE A 15 4.76 -5.76 -26.05
CA ILE A 15 6.07 -5.46 -25.46
C ILE A 15 6.41 -4.01 -25.71
N TRP A 16 6.58 -3.24 -24.63
CA TRP A 16 7.20 -1.93 -24.65
C TRP A 16 8.69 -2.06 -24.34
N ARG A 17 9.54 -1.28 -25.02
CA ARG A 17 11.01 -1.34 -24.87
C ARG A 17 11.57 0.04 -24.53
N SER A 18 12.64 0.04 -23.75
CA SER A 18 13.43 1.21 -23.42
C SER A 18 14.89 0.80 -23.18
N ASP A 19 15.77 1.77 -22.96
CA ASP A 19 17.19 1.53 -22.63
C ASP A 19 17.37 0.75 -21.32
N TYR A 20 16.37 0.73 -20.45
CA TYR A 20 16.41 0.07 -19.13
C TYR A 20 15.71 -1.30 -19.12
N GLY A 21 15.25 -1.78 -20.27
CA GLY A 21 14.64 -3.10 -20.40
C GLY A 21 13.29 -3.09 -21.11
N GLN A 22 12.59 -4.23 -21.02
CA GLN A 22 11.31 -4.47 -21.67
C GLN A 22 10.20 -4.69 -20.64
N ILE A 23 9.00 -4.23 -20.98
CA ILE A 23 7.79 -4.41 -20.19
C ILE A 23 6.75 -5.13 -21.04
N ILE A 24 6.39 -6.34 -20.61
CA ILE A 24 5.29 -7.12 -21.18
C ILE A 24 3.99 -6.67 -20.53
N HIS A 25 3.01 -6.26 -21.33
CA HIS A 25 1.78 -5.66 -20.83
C HIS A 25 0.54 -6.08 -21.59
N VAL A 26 -0.62 -5.98 -20.94
CA VAL A 26 -1.93 -6.20 -21.56
C VAL A 26 -2.23 -5.05 -22.53
N PRO A 27 -2.73 -5.34 -23.75
CA PRO A 27 -3.22 -4.29 -24.64
C PRO A 27 -4.56 -3.76 -24.12
N TYR A 28 -4.54 -2.54 -23.60
CA TYR A 28 -5.73 -1.78 -23.23
C TYR A 28 -5.63 -0.34 -23.73
N ARG A 29 -6.74 0.20 -24.23
CA ARG A 29 -6.83 1.59 -24.70
C ARG A 29 -7.95 2.29 -23.96
N TYR A 30 -7.57 3.34 -23.24
CA TYR A 30 -8.51 4.24 -22.59
C TYR A 30 -9.30 5.03 -23.63
N SER A 31 -10.61 5.15 -23.43
CA SER A 31 -11.51 5.90 -24.31
C SER A 31 -11.20 7.41 -24.32
N ARG A 32 -10.78 7.94 -23.18
CA ARG A 32 -10.42 9.34 -22.97
C ARG A 32 -9.16 9.42 -22.14
N VAL A 33 -8.27 10.37 -22.46
CA VAL A 33 -7.09 10.72 -21.67
C VAL A 33 -7.31 12.09 -21.04
N TRP A 34 -7.04 12.23 -19.74
CA TRP A 34 -7.17 13.50 -19.03
C TRP A 34 -5.94 14.38 -19.22
N GLU A 35 -6.08 15.71 -19.10
CA GLU A 35 -4.97 16.65 -19.35
C GLU A 35 -3.75 16.38 -18.46
N ILE A 36 -3.96 16.03 -17.19
CA ILE A 36 -2.87 15.69 -16.26
C ILE A 36 -2.10 14.44 -16.70
N GLU A 37 -2.76 13.51 -17.38
CA GLU A 37 -2.18 12.25 -17.85
C GLU A 37 -1.34 12.46 -19.12
N LYS A 38 -1.54 13.58 -19.84
CA LYS A 38 -0.71 13.94 -21.01
C LYS A 38 0.70 14.41 -20.63
N LEU A 39 0.91 14.79 -19.37
CA LEU A 39 2.23 15.13 -18.84
C LEU A 39 3.10 13.88 -18.63
N TRP A 40 2.54 12.68 -18.83
CA TRP A 40 3.22 11.42 -18.64
C TRP A 40 4.30 11.17 -19.70
N ASN A 41 5.51 10.88 -19.24
CA ASN A 41 6.60 10.40 -20.07
C ASN A 41 7.08 9.02 -19.57
N PRO A 42 6.76 7.93 -20.28
CA PRO A 42 7.09 6.58 -19.82
C PRO A 42 8.60 6.32 -19.76
N GLU A 43 9.38 6.86 -20.71
CA GLU A 43 10.84 6.66 -20.75
C GLU A 43 11.53 7.35 -19.57
N PHE A 44 11.15 8.60 -19.30
CA PHE A 44 11.68 9.35 -18.15
C PHE A 44 11.35 8.67 -16.83
N ILE A 45 10.11 8.20 -16.65
CA ILE A 45 9.72 7.58 -15.38
C ILE A 45 10.37 6.21 -15.20
N HIS A 46 10.50 5.43 -16.28
CA HIS A 46 11.21 4.17 -16.22
C HIS A 46 12.70 4.38 -15.90
N TRP A 47 13.35 5.39 -16.49
CA TRP A 47 14.69 5.83 -16.10
C TRP A 47 14.77 6.22 -14.62
N PHE A 48 13.83 7.05 -14.16
CA PHE A 48 13.81 7.58 -12.80
C PHE A 48 13.79 6.45 -11.77
N PHE A 49 12.87 5.49 -11.90
CA PHE A 49 12.81 4.38 -10.95
C PHE A 49 14.03 3.47 -11.08
N ASN A 50 14.50 3.14 -12.29
CA ASN A 50 15.73 2.34 -12.45
C ASN A 50 16.94 2.99 -11.77
N LYS A 51 17.09 4.31 -11.88
CA LYS A 51 18.23 5.03 -11.32
C LYS A 51 18.10 5.32 -9.82
N TYR A 52 16.89 5.60 -9.34
CA TYR A 52 16.67 6.18 -8.00
C TYR A 52 15.76 5.35 -7.08
N TRP A 53 15.33 4.14 -7.45
CA TRP A 53 14.46 3.34 -6.55
C TRP A 53 15.09 3.14 -5.17
N SER A 54 16.41 2.97 -5.08
CA SER A 54 17.13 2.79 -3.81
C SER A 54 17.09 4.02 -2.90
N CYS A 55 16.78 5.21 -3.41
CA CYS A 55 16.52 6.40 -2.61
C CYS A 55 15.40 6.16 -1.59
N SER A 56 14.42 5.31 -1.91
CA SER A 56 13.34 4.91 -0.99
C SER A 56 13.87 4.28 0.31
N ILE A 57 14.96 3.51 0.26
CA ILE A 57 15.56 2.87 1.43
C ILE A 57 16.11 3.94 2.38
N TYR A 58 16.84 4.92 1.86
CA TYR A 58 17.36 6.02 2.65
C TYR A 58 16.25 6.88 3.23
N ILE A 59 15.18 7.14 2.46
CA ILE A 59 13.99 7.86 2.94
C ILE A 59 13.31 7.07 4.06
N ALA A 60 13.17 5.74 3.94
CA ALA A 60 12.55 4.90 4.96
C ALA A 60 13.37 4.86 6.26
N ILE A 61 14.70 4.76 6.17
CA ILE A 61 15.60 4.83 7.34
C ILE A 61 15.50 6.20 8.01
N LEU A 62 15.59 7.28 7.22
CA LEU A 62 15.47 8.64 7.72
C LEU A 62 14.11 8.88 8.39
N TYR A 63 13.03 8.40 7.77
CA TYR A 63 11.68 8.44 8.33
C TYR A 63 11.62 7.72 9.69
N ALA A 64 12.15 6.51 9.81
CA ALA A 64 12.17 5.79 11.08
C ALA A 64 12.94 6.56 12.16
N VAL A 65 14.10 7.13 11.83
CA VAL A 65 14.88 7.94 12.77
C VAL A 65 14.11 9.19 13.20
N ILE A 66 13.54 9.94 12.25
CA ILE A 66 12.76 11.15 12.52
C ILE A 66 11.55 10.86 13.39
N VAL A 67 10.80 9.79 13.11
CA VAL A 67 9.61 9.41 13.88
C VAL A 67 9.96 9.12 15.34
N HIS A 68 11.01 8.36 15.60
CA HIS A 68 11.44 8.06 16.98
C HIS A 68 12.08 9.27 17.68
N ALA A 69 12.71 10.18 16.93
CA ALA A 69 13.19 11.45 17.48
C ALA A 69 12.03 12.38 17.85
N LEU A 70 11.03 12.53 16.98
CA LEU A 70 9.82 13.31 17.22
C LEU A 70 9.01 12.76 18.40
N GLN A 71 8.93 11.43 18.54
CA GLN A 71 8.30 10.82 19.71
C GLN A 71 8.97 11.23 21.00
N ARG A 72 10.32 11.14 21.08
CA ARG A 72 11.09 11.57 22.26
C ARG A 72 10.91 13.06 22.53
N TYR A 73 11.00 13.88 21.49
CA TYR A 73 10.79 15.32 21.59
C TYR A 73 9.40 15.69 22.14
N GLN A 74 8.35 14.96 21.74
CA GLN A 74 6.98 15.25 22.15
C GLN A 74 6.64 14.72 23.55
N GLN A 75 7.49 13.90 24.19
CA GLN A 75 7.25 13.40 25.54
C GLN A 75 7.12 14.54 26.56
N SER A 76 7.99 15.55 26.48
CA SER A 76 8.04 16.70 27.38
C SER A 76 7.04 17.83 27.03
N ARG A 77 6.25 17.69 25.97
CA ARG A 77 5.37 18.76 25.45
C ARG A 77 3.89 18.39 25.51
N LYS A 78 3.02 19.40 25.43
CA LYS A 78 1.57 19.23 25.34
C LYS A 78 1.16 18.74 23.94
N ALA A 79 0.15 17.87 23.87
CA ALA A 79 -0.39 17.37 22.61
C ALA A 79 -0.96 18.51 21.75
N TRP A 80 -0.68 18.48 20.45
CA TRP A 80 -1.16 19.49 19.50
C TRP A 80 -2.61 19.24 19.10
N VAL A 81 -3.38 20.32 18.94
CA VAL A 81 -4.77 20.28 18.46
C VAL A 81 -4.80 20.49 16.94
N LEU A 82 -4.52 19.42 16.19
CA LEU A 82 -4.40 19.46 14.71
C LEU A 82 -5.67 19.00 13.98
N ARG A 83 -6.86 19.23 14.55
CA ARG A 83 -8.10 18.62 14.06
C ARG A 83 -8.43 19.00 12.62
N HIS A 84 -8.39 20.30 12.29
CA HIS A 84 -8.69 20.79 10.95
C HIS A 84 -7.64 20.36 9.93
N SER A 85 -6.35 20.51 10.25
CA SER A 85 -5.25 20.09 9.37
C SER A 85 -5.31 18.58 9.06
N LEU A 86 -5.57 17.75 10.07
CA LEU A 86 -5.72 16.31 9.89
C LEU A 86 -6.97 15.96 9.08
N CYS A 87 -8.08 16.69 9.26
CA CYS A 87 -9.29 16.50 8.47
C CYS A 87 -9.03 16.79 6.98
N ILE A 88 -8.39 17.92 6.67
CA ILE A 88 -8.04 18.31 5.29
C ILE A 88 -7.08 17.30 4.68
N TRP A 89 -6.06 16.88 5.44
CA TRP A 89 -5.10 15.87 5.02
C TRP A 89 -5.76 14.52 4.68
N ASN A 90 -6.61 14.00 5.57
CA ASN A 90 -7.34 12.77 5.31
C ASN A 90 -8.33 12.94 4.14
N ALA A 91 -8.97 14.09 4.01
CA ALA A 91 -9.88 14.37 2.90
C ALA A 91 -9.14 14.42 1.55
N SER A 92 -7.94 15.00 1.49
CA SER A 92 -7.15 15.04 0.25
C SER A 92 -6.66 13.65 -0.16
N LEU A 93 -6.18 12.83 0.79
CA LEU A 93 -5.78 11.45 0.51
C LEU A 93 -6.98 10.57 0.14
N ALA A 94 -8.15 10.81 0.74
CA ALA A 94 -9.39 10.15 0.35
C ALA A 94 -9.77 10.52 -1.09
N PHE A 95 -9.82 11.80 -1.43
CA PHE A 95 -10.14 12.27 -2.79
C PHE A 95 -9.18 11.70 -3.83
N PHE A 96 -7.87 11.78 -3.57
CA PHE A 96 -6.85 11.17 -4.42
C PHE A 96 -7.11 9.68 -4.64
N SER A 97 -7.34 8.93 -3.56
CA SER A 97 -7.56 7.48 -3.64
C SER A 97 -8.86 7.13 -4.35
N ILE A 98 -9.93 7.92 -4.20
CA ILE A 98 -11.21 7.74 -4.91
C ILE A 98 -11.00 7.92 -6.42
N VAL A 99 -10.41 9.04 -6.83
CA VAL A 99 -10.15 9.32 -8.25
C VAL A 99 -9.25 8.24 -8.85
N ALA A 100 -8.17 7.88 -8.14
CA ALA A 100 -7.25 6.84 -8.59
C ALA A 100 -7.92 5.47 -8.68
N THR A 101 -8.81 5.11 -7.73
CA THR A 101 -9.58 3.85 -7.76
C THR A 101 -10.43 3.77 -9.02
N PHE A 102 -11.18 4.82 -9.36
CA PHE A 102 -12.00 4.82 -10.56
C PHE A 102 -11.16 4.76 -11.83
N ARG A 103 -10.09 5.57 -11.88
CA ARG A 103 -9.32 5.76 -13.11
C ARG A 103 -8.37 4.62 -13.43
N PHE A 104 -7.64 4.13 -12.42
CA PHE A 104 -6.85 2.91 -12.53
C PHE A 104 -7.75 1.66 -12.64
N GLY A 105 -8.91 1.69 -11.96
CA GLY A 105 -9.90 0.63 -11.96
C GLY A 105 -10.51 0.31 -13.33
N GLU A 106 -10.55 1.27 -14.26
CA GLU A 106 -11.05 1.06 -15.63
C GLU A 106 -10.28 -0.04 -16.37
N GLU A 107 -8.94 0.06 -16.38
CA GLU A 107 -8.07 -0.96 -16.97
C GLU A 107 -8.10 -2.25 -16.16
N PHE A 108 -8.06 -2.13 -14.82
CA PHE A 108 -8.09 -3.29 -13.93
C PHE A 108 -9.33 -4.16 -14.18
N MET A 109 -10.52 -3.55 -14.18
CA MET A 109 -11.79 -4.24 -14.35
C MET A 109 -11.94 -4.81 -15.76
N TYR A 110 -11.47 -4.08 -16.79
CA TYR A 110 -11.45 -4.62 -18.14
C TYR A 110 -10.61 -5.91 -18.21
N THR A 111 -9.37 -5.86 -17.72
CA THR A 111 -8.45 -7.00 -17.76
C THR A 111 -8.97 -8.16 -16.90
N PHE A 112 -9.52 -7.88 -15.71
CA PHE A 112 -10.04 -8.92 -14.81
C PHE A 112 -11.30 -9.62 -15.35
N LEU A 113 -12.22 -8.87 -15.97
CA LEU A 113 -13.51 -9.41 -16.40
C LEU A 113 -13.49 -9.97 -17.82
N ASN A 114 -12.60 -9.49 -18.69
CA ASN A 114 -12.63 -9.83 -20.13
C ASN A 114 -11.40 -10.62 -20.60
N ARG A 115 -10.39 -10.82 -19.75
CA ARG A 115 -9.17 -11.58 -20.08
C ARG A 115 -8.98 -12.72 -19.08
N PRO A 116 -8.18 -13.76 -19.42
CA PRO A 116 -7.81 -14.78 -18.46
C PRO A 116 -7.14 -14.18 -17.23
N ILE A 117 -7.37 -14.77 -16.05
CA ILE A 117 -6.78 -14.30 -14.77
C ILE A 117 -5.26 -14.19 -14.88
N LEU A 118 -4.61 -15.10 -15.62
CA LEU A 118 -3.18 -15.06 -15.90
C LEU A 118 -2.73 -13.71 -16.46
N HIS A 119 -3.49 -13.09 -17.36
CA HIS A 119 -3.12 -11.79 -17.95
C HIS A 119 -3.15 -10.68 -16.90
N SER A 120 -4.08 -10.76 -15.95
CA SER A 120 -4.16 -9.81 -14.83
C SER A 120 -2.98 -9.94 -13.85
N LEU A 121 -2.38 -11.13 -13.74
CA LEU A 121 -1.32 -11.47 -12.79
C LEU A 121 0.09 -11.36 -13.39
N CYS A 122 0.25 -11.73 -14.66
CA CYS A 122 1.57 -11.92 -15.29
C CYS A 122 1.92 -10.89 -16.36
N TYR A 123 0.93 -10.17 -16.92
CA TYR A 123 1.20 -9.08 -17.87
C TYR A 123 0.89 -7.74 -17.22
N SER A 124 1.82 -6.79 -17.35
CA SER A 124 1.71 -5.48 -16.71
C SER A 124 0.65 -4.58 -17.35
N ILE A 125 0.47 -3.41 -16.76
CA ILE A 125 -0.24 -2.30 -17.37
C ILE A 125 0.61 -1.69 -18.49
N ASN A 126 -0.02 -1.10 -19.49
CA ASN A 126 0.71 -0.48 -20.60
C ASN A 126 1.51 0.75 -20.11
N PRO A 127 2.85 0.79 -20.26
CA PRO A 127 3.69 1.91 -19.83
C PRO A 127 3.26 3.26 -20.39
N THR A 128 2.67 3.32 -21.59
CA THR A 128 2.24 4.58 -22.22
C THR A 128 0.81 4.98 -21.85
N SER A 129 0.12 4.20 -21.03
CA SER A 129 -1.29 4.42 -20.70
C SER A 129 -1.49 5.25 -19.43
N PRO A 130 -2.68 5.87 -19.28
CA PRO A 130 -3.13 6.46 -18.02
C PRO A 130 -2.90 5.59 -16.77
N ALA A 131 -3.07 4.27 -16.86
CA ALA A 131 -2.84 3.37 -15.72
C ALA A 131 -1.42 3.52 -15.16
N SER A 132 -0.41 3.69 -16.02
CA SER A 132 0.99 3.84 -15.60
C SER A 132 1.26 5.18 -14.92
N PHE A 133 0.59 6.25 -15.37
CA PHE A 133 0.59 7.53 -14.65
C PHE A 133 0.08 7.36 -13.23
N TRP A 134 -1.05 6.68 -13.05
CA TRP A 134 -1.62 6.44 -11.72
C TRP A 134 -0.81 5.45 -10.87
N ALA A 135 -0.11 4.49 -11.48
CA ALA A 135 0.84 3.63 -10.78
C ALA A 135 2.09 4.40 -10.28
N CYS A 136 2.57 5.38 -11.04
CA CYS A 136 3.62 6.28 -10.56
C CYS A 136 3.10 7.18 -9.43
N ALA A 137 1.91 7.76 -9.60
CA ALA A 137 1.27 8.56 -8.55
C ALA A 137 1.08 7.74 -7.25
N PHE A 138 0.76 6.45 -7.36
CA PHE A 138 0.74 5.52 -6.23
C PHE A 138 2.09 5.41 -5.53
N ALA A 139 3.18 5.17 -6.27
CA ALA A 139 4.51 5.05 -5.69
C ALA A 139 4.95 6.36 -4.99
N LEU A 140 4.62 7.51 -5.58
CA LEU A 140 4.89 8.82 -5.00
C LEU A 140 3.99 9.12 -3.78
N SER A 141 2.74 8.64 -3.76
CA SER A 141 1.83 8.84 -2.63
C SER A 141 2.37 8.24 -1.34
N LYS A 142 3.19 7.18 -1.41
CA LYS A 142 3.80 6.57 -0.22
C LYS A 142 4.74 7.51 0.54
N ILE A 143 5.35 8.48 -0.14
CA ILE A 143 6.09 9.56 0.54
C ILE A 143 5.11 10.49 1.26
N ALA A 144 4.03 10.89 0.60
CA ALA A 144 3.03 11.75 1.22
C ALA A 144 2.44 11.08 2.47
N GLU A 145 2.06 9.81 2.38
CA GLU A 145 1.49 9.01 3.47
C GLU A 145 2.39 8.91 4.72
N LEU A 146 3.70 9.15 4.62
CA LEU A 146 4.57 9.28 5.81
C LEU A 146 4.11 10.40 6.76
N GLY A 147 3.39 11.40 6.23
CA GLY A 147 2.75 12.46 6.99
C GLY A 147 1.72 11.98 8.00
N ASP A 148 1.10 10.81 7.80
CA ASP A 148 0.15 10.23 8.76
C ASP A 148 0.80 10.03 10.13
N THR A 149 2.04 9.54 10.12
CA THR A 149 2.81 9.30 11.34
C THR A 149 3.14 10.58 12.08
N PHE A 150 3.41 11.67 11.34
CA PHE A 150 3.61 12.99 11.94
C PHE A 150 2.36 13.41 12.74
N PHE A 151 1.17 13.30 12.16
CA PHE A 151 -0.07 13.64 12.89
C PHE A 151 -0.30 12.75 14.11
N VAL A 152 0.00 11.46 14.04
CA VAL A 152 -0.11 10.53 15.18
C VAL A 152 0.81 10.98 16.32
N VAL A 153 2.09 11.21 16.03
CA VAL A 153 3.11 11.58 17.02
C VAL A 153 2.81 12.95 17.64
N MET A 154 2.52 13.97 16.82
CA MET A 154 2.29 15.33 17.33
C MET A 154 1.03 15.44 18.19
N ARG A 155 0.02 14.58 17.95
CA ARG A 155 -1.19 14.49 18.78
C ARG A 155 -1.02 13.60 20.02
N LYS A 156 0.19 13.08 20.28
CA LYS A 156 0.49 12.11 21.36
C LYS A 156 -0.43 10.89 21.34
N LYS A 157 -0.77 10.40 20.15
CA LYS A 157 -1.49 9.13 19.98
C LYS A 157 -0.48 7.98 19.97
N PRO A 158 -0.86 6.79 20.47
CA PRO A 158 0.06 5.65 20.51
C PRO A 158 0.45 5.26 19.09
N LEU A 159 1.74 5.36 18.77
CA LEU A 159 2.28 4.90 17.51
C LEU A 159 2.59 3.40 17.63
N ILE A 160 1.77 2.58 17.00
CA ILE A 160 1.97 1.13 16.98
C ILE A 160 3.05 0.74 15.97
N PHE A 161 3.77 -0.36 16.25
CA PHE A 161 4.80 -0.90 15.36
C PHE A 161 4.29 -1.10 13.93
N LEU A 162 3.11 -1.72 13.79
CA LEU A 162 2.47 -1.98 12.50
C LEU A 162 2.41 -0.73 11.61
N HIS A 163 2.09 0.44 12.16
CA HIS A 163 1.89 1.66 11.38
C HIS A 163 3.19 2.14 10.75
N TRP A 164 4.23 2.43 11.55
CA TRP A 164 5.46 3.00 11.01
C TRP A 164 6.27 1.95 10.22
N TYR A 165 6.24 0.68 10.63
CA TYR A 165 6.85 -0.41 9.88
C TYR A 165 6.21 -0.55 8.50
N HIS A 166 4.86 -0.54 8.44
CA HIS A 166 4.13 -0.59 7.18
C HIS A 166 4.54 0.56 6.25
N HIS A 167 4.44 1.82 6.71
CA HIS A 167 4.76 3.00 5.88
C HIS A 167 6.20 2.98 5.34
N ALA A 168 7.17 2.56 6.15
CA ALA A 168 8.56 2.42 5.70
C ALA A 168 8.71 1.34 4.61
N VAL A 169 8.15 0.16 4.83
CA VAL A 169 8.34 -1.00 3.94
C VAL A 169 7.56 -0.86 2.63
N VAL A 170 6.32 -0.35 2.66
CA VAL A 170 5.54 -0.15 1.41
C VAL A 170 6.15 0.92 0.51
N LEU A 171 6.83 1.92 1.08
CA LEU A 171 7.58 2.90 0.29
C LEU A 171 8.70 2.22 -0.49
N VAL A 172 9.52 1.41 0.19
CA VAL A 172 10.65 0.70 -0.44
C VAL A 172 10.14 -0.28 -1.51
N TYR A 173 9.12 -1.06 -1.17
CA TYR A 173 8.59 -2.06 -2.09
C TYR A 173 7.93 -1.43 -3.32
N SER A 174 7.10 -0.39 -3.16
CA SER A 174 6.45 0.28 -4.30
C SER A 174 7.46 0.86 -5.29
N TRP A 175 8.57 1.42 -4.79
CA TRP A 175 9.63 1.98 -5.63
C TRP A 175 10.46 0.89 -6.31
N ASN A 176 10.76 -0.21 -5.60
CA ASN A 176 11.43 -1.35 -6.19
C ASN A 176 10.57 -2.02 -7.28
N SER A 177 9.28 -2.23 -7.03
CA SER A 177 8.34 -2.81 -8.02
C SER A 177 8.05 -1.88 -9.20
N ALA A 178 8.19 -0.56 -9.04
CA ALA A 178 8.04 0.40 -10.13
C ALA A 178 9.17 0.31 -11.17
N VAL A 179 10.35 -0.23 -10.81
CA VAL A 179 11.47 -0.47 -11.73
C VAL A 179 11.05 -1.37 -12.89
N GLU A 180 10.39 -2.48 -12.57
CA GLU A 180 9.98 -3.49 -13.56
C GLU A 180 8.54 -3.31 -14.04
N LEU A 181 7.83 -2.33 -13.47
CA LEU A 181 6.38 -2.17 -13.55
C LEU A 181 5.69 -3.53 -13.35
N THR A 182 5.89 -4.13 -12.18
CA THR A 182 5.52 -5.55 -11.93
C THR A 182 4.04 -5.81 -12.25
N ALA A 183 3.74 -6.92 -12.93
CA ALA A 183 2.37 -7.24 -13.35
C ALA A 183 1.40 -7.43 -12.18
N ALA A 184 1.79 -8.18 -11.15
CA ALA A 184 1.02 -8.33 -9.93
C ALA A 184 0.76 -6.98 -9.22
N GLY A 185 1.59 -5.97 -9.49
CA GLY A 185 1.38 -4.58 -9.07
C GLY A 185 0.01 -4.04 -9.43
N ARG A 186 -0.59 -4.44 -10.56
CA ARG A 186 -1.96 -4.08 -10.95
C ARG A 186 -2.97 -4.37 -9.83
N TRP A 187 -2.90 -5.57 -9.24
CA TRP A 187 -3.77 -5.98 -8.15
C TRP A 187 -3.49 -5.22 -6.85
N PHE A 188 -2.22 -5.11 -6.49
CA PHE A 188 -1.81 -4.44 -5.25
C PHE A 188 -2.20 -2.95 -5.24
N ILE A 189 -1.97 -2.25 -6.35
CA ILE A 189 -2.30 -0.83 -6.51
C ILE A 189 -3.81 -0.63 -6.44
N PHE A 190 -4.58 -1.40 -7.21
CA PHE A 190 -6.04 -1.26 -7.23
C PHE A 190 -6.67 -1.53 -5.86
N MET A 191 -6.31 -2.64 -5.21
CA MET A 191 -6.82 -2.97 -3.87
C MET A 191 -6.44 -1.89 -2.85
N ASN A 192 -5.21 -1.37 -2.90
CA ASN A 192 -4.79 -0.33 -1.97
C ASN A 192 -5.55 0.97 -2.20
N PHE A 193 -5.68 1.44 -3.45
CA PHE A 193 -6.49 2.65 -3.74
C PHE A 193 -7.92 2.49 -3.25
N PHE A 194 -8.55 1.35 -3.52
CA PHE A 194 -9.91 1.08 -3.09
C PHE A 194 -10.03 1.11 -1.56
N VAL A 195 -9.18 0.37 -0.84
CA VAL A 195 -9.23 0.32 0.63
C VAL A 195 -8.85 1.67 1.25
N HIS A 196 -7.86 2.38 0.71
CA HIS A 196 -7.44 3.71 1.16
C HIS A 196 -8.53 4.76 0.93
N SER A 197 -9.30 4.67 -0.16
CA SER A 197 -10.45 5.54 -0.40
C SER A 197 -11.47 5.47 0.75
N ILE A 198 -11.76 4.26 1.24
CA ILE A 198 -12.68 4.01 2.35
C ILE A 198 -12.05 4.43 3.68
N MET A 199 -10.80 4.00 3.93
CA MET A 199 -10.08 4.26 5.18
C MET A 199 -9.89 5.76 5.44
N TYR A 200 -9.37 6.51 4.46
CA TYR A 200 -9.14 7.94 4.63
C TYR A 200 -10.45 8.73 4.69
N THR A 201 -11.50 8.30 3.99
CA THR A 201 -12.85 8.89 4.16
C THR A 201 -13.33 8.71 5.61
N TYR A 202 -13.18 7.51 6.18
CA TYR A 202 -13.48 7.25 7.58
C TYR A 202 -12.63 8.12 8.53
N TYR A 203 -11.34 8.27 8.26
CA TYR A 203 -10.45 9.11 9.07
C TYR A 203 -10.73 10.61 8.94
N SER A 204 -11.19 11.07 7.78
CA SER A 204 -11.65 12.44 7.57
C SER A 204 -12.87 12.75 8.45
N PHE A 205 -13.90 11.91 8.40
CA PHE A 205 -15.10 12.09 9.24
C PHE A 205 -14.80 12.00 10.74
N THR A 206 -13.96 11.04 11.16
CA THR A 206 -13.57 10.93 12.57
C THR A 206 -12.72 12.11 13.04
N SER A 207 -11.89 12.68 12.16
CA SER A 207 -11.15 13.92 12.45
C SER A 207 -12.08 15.13 12.50
N TYR A 208 -13.13 15.17 11.68
CA TYR A 208 -14.21 16.15 11.80
C TYR A 208 -15.07 15.95 13.06
N GLY A 209 -14.83 14.91 13.87
CA GLY A 209 -15.48 14.67 15.15
C GLY A 209 -16.78 13.86 15.07
N ILE A 210 -17.12 13.36 13.89
CA ILE A 210 -18.17 12.35 13.73
C ILE A 210 -17.65 11.05 14.34
N ARG A 211 -18.52 10.28 15.00
CA ARG A 211 -18.18 8.98 15.58
C ARG A 211 -18.96 7.88 14.84
N PRO A 212 -18.45 7.35 13.72
CA PRO A 212 -19.12 6.29 13.00
C PRO A 212 -19.23 5.01 13.86
N PRO A 213 -20.19 4.12 13.56
CA PRO A 213 -20.39 2.90 14.34
C PRO A 213 -19.16 1.99 14.31
N ARG A 214 -18.94 1.25 15.40
CA ARG A 214 -17.80 0.33 15.54
C ARG A 214 -17.74 -0.70 14.40
N VAL A 215 -18.89 -1.13 13.89
CA VAL A 215 -19.00 -2.06 12.76
C VAL A 215 -18.22 -1.54 11.55
N LEU A 216 -18.30 -0.25 11.25
CA LEU A 216 -17.59 0.32 10.11
C LEU A 216 -16.06 0.22 10.28
N SER A 217 -15.54 0.50 11.48
CA SER A 217 -14.11 0.32 11.77
C SER A 217 -13.65 -1.13 11.63
N MET A 218 -14.52 -2.07 12.02
CA MET A 218 -14.26 -3.50 11.89
C MET A 218 -14.26 -3.93 10.43
N CYS A 219 -15.21 -3.47 9.62
CA CYS A 219 -15.26 -3.72 8.17
C CYS A 219 -14.02 -3.17 7.47
N ILE A 220 -13.56 -1.97 7.81
CA ILE A 220 -12.32 -1.39 7.25
C ILE A 220 -11.11 -2.26 7.60
N THR A 221 -10.98 -2.66 8.87
CA THR A 221 -9.87 -3.52 9.30
C THR A 221 -9.95 -4.90 8.64
N ALA A 222 -11.15 -5.43 8.44
CA ALA A 222 -11.36 -6.69 7.72
C ALA A 222 -10.94 -6.56 6.24
N LEU A 223 -11.36 -5.50 5.55
CA LEU A 223 -10.92 -5.21 4.18
C LEU A 223 -9.40 -5.09 4.09
N GLN A 224 -8.78 -4.38 5.03
CA GLN A 224 -7.33 -4.25 5.08
C GLN A 224 -6.62 -5.58 5.32
N THR A 225 -7.18 -6.45 6.16
CA THR A 225 -6.61 -7.77 6.43
C THR A 225 -6.76 -8.69 5.22
N SER A 226 -7.93 -8.68 4.58
CA SER A 226 -8.19 -9.42 3.35
C SER A 226 -7.24 -9.03 2.23
N GLN A 227 -6.90 -7.75 2.09
CA GLN A 227 -5.93 -7.27 1.08
C GLN A 227 -4.56 -7.96 1.24
N MET A 228 -4.13 -8.21 2.49
CA MET A 228 -2.83 -8.84 2.77
C MET A 228 -2.86 -10.33 2.44
N LEU A 229 -3.96 -11.00 2.78
CA LEU A 229 -4.17 -12.42 2.47
C LEU A 229 -4.27 -12.67 0.96
N ILE A 230 -5.05 -11.83 0.25
CA ILE A 230 -5.12 -11.88 -1.22
C ILE A 230 -3.73 -11.65 -1.81
N GLY A 231 -2.94 -10.73 -1.25
CA GLY A 231 -1.60 -10.46 -1.74
C GLY A 231 -0.61 -11.62 -1.57
N VAL A 232 -0.70 -12.36 -0.45
CA VAL A 232 0.03 -13.62 -0.27
C VAL A 232 -0.40 -14.66 -1.31
N ALA A 233 -1.71 -14.82 -1.53
CA ALA A 233 -2.23 -15.77 -2.52
C ALA A 233 -1.79 -15.44 -3.95
N ILE A 234 -1.79 -14.16 -4.33
CA ILE A 234 -1.26 -13.68 -5.61
C ILE A 234 0.22 -14.01 -5.74
N SER A 235 1.02 -13.74 -4.70
CA SER A 235 2.47 -14.01 -4.71
C SER A 235 2.77 -15.51 -4.91
N ILE A 236 2.03 -16.39 -4.22
CA ILE A 236 2.16 -17.84 -4.38
C ILE A 236 1.73 -18.29 -5.77
N THR A 237 0.65 -17.71 -6.30
CA THR A 237 0.14 -18.04 -7.64
C THR A 237 1.15 -17.65 -8.72
N VAL A 238 1.70 -16.43 -8.66
CA VAL A 238 2.73 -15.97 -9.59
C VAL A 238 3.99 -16.83 -9.47
N LEU A 239 4.40 -17.21 -8.26
CA LEU A 239 5.52 -18.13 -8.05
C LEU A 239 5.29 -19.47 -8.77
N ASN A 240 4.14 -20.10 -8.56
CA ASN A 240 3.80 -21.35 -9.22
C ASN A 240 3.78 -21.23 -10.75
N LEU A 241 3.19 -20.15 -11.28
CA LEU A 241 3.18 -19.88 -12.73
C LEU A 241 4.60 -19.77 -13.28
N LYS A 242 5.48 -19.02 -12.61
CA LYS A 242 6.88 -18.84 -13.02
C LYS A 242 7.67 -20.15 -12.95
N LEU A 243 7.49 -20.95 -11.91
CA LEU A 243 8.14 -22.26 -11.79
C LEU A 243 7.71 -23.23 -12.89
N ASN A 244 6.48 -23.10 -13.39
CA ASN A 244 5.96 -23.85 -14.54
C ASN A 244 6.36 -23.25 -15.90
N GLY A 245 7.28 -22.28 -15.94
CA GLY A 245 7.78 -21.66 -17.18
C GLY A 245 6.85 -20.61 -17.79
N THR A 246 5.83 -20.16 -17.07
CA THR A 246 4.96 -19.06 -17.55
C THR A 246 5.72 -17.74 -17.51
N LEU A 247 5.61 -16.97 -18.59
CA LEU A 247 6.16 -15.63 -18.68
C LEU A 247 5.34 -14.66 -17.81
N CYS A 248 5.98 -14.09 -16.78
CA CYS A 248 5.38 -13.09 -15.91
C CYS A 248 6.34 -11.90 -15.73
N GLN A 249 5.83 -10.68 -15.93
CA GLN A 249 6.56 -9.41 -15.76
C GLN A 249 6.79 -9.11 -14.27
N GLN A 250 7.68 -9.88 -13.64
CA GLN A 250 8.14 -9.70 -12.27
C GLN A 250 9.37 -10.58 -12.07
N SER A 251 10.49 -10.07 -11.56
CA SER A 251 11.68 -10.84 -11.24
C SER A 251 11.47 -11.78 -10.05
N MET A 252 12.34 -12.79 -9.89
CA MET A 252 12.27 -13.68 -8.72
C MET A 252 12.61 -12.94 -7.43
N ASP A 253 13.53 -11.97 -7.49
CA ASP A 253 13.94 -11.16 -6.33
C ASP A 253 12.80 -10.26 -5.87
N ASN A 254 12.14 -9.55 -6.80
CA ASN A 254 10.98 -8.73 -6.48
C ASN A 254 9.82 -9.59 -5.93
N LEU A 255 9.60 -10.78 -6.51
CA LEU A 255 8.56 -11.71 -6.03
C LEU A 255 8.85 -12.24 -4.63
N ALA A 256 10.11 -12.57 -4.31
CA ALA A 256 10.53 -12.99 -2.98
C ALA A 256 10.31 -11.87 -1.96
N LEU A 257 10.69 -10.64 -2.32
CA LEU A 257 10.45 -9.44 -1.51
C LEU A 257 8.95 -9.21 -1.29
N CYS A 258 8.14 -9.31 -2.35
CA CYS A 258 6.68 -9.20 -2.28
C CYS A 258 6.10 -10.20 -1.29
N PHE A 259 6.45 -11.48 -1.43
CA PHE A 259 5.94 -12.54 -0.58
C PHE A 259 6.31 -12.30 0.89
N ALA A 260 7.57 -11.98 1.17
CA ALA A 260 8.05 -11.73 2.53
C ALA A 260 7.29 -10.58 3.20
N ILE A 261 7.10 -9.47 2.47
CA ILE A 261 6.39 -8.29 2.98
C ILE A 261 4.92 -8.61 3.25
N TYR A 262 4.21 -9.15 2.25
CA TYR A 262 2.78 -9.44 2.38
C TYR A 262 2.50 -10.53 3.44
N ALA A 263 3.36 -11.54 3.56
CA ALA A 263 3.27 -12.52 4.63
C ALA A 263 3.45 -11.87 6.02
N SER A 264 4.45 -10.98 6.17
CA SER A 264 4.66 -10.25 7.42
C SER A 264 3.46 -9.37 7.78
N PHE A 265 2.87 -8.67 6.80
CA PHE A 265 1.70 -7.83 7.02
C PHE A 265 0.45 -8.66 7.31
N ALA A 266 0.24 -9.79 6.63
CA ALA A 266 -0.88 -10.68 6.93
C ALA A 266 -0.87 -11.09 8.41
N VAL A 267 0.29 -11.51 8.94
CA VAL A 267 0.44 -11.85 10.36
C VAL A 267 0.12 -10.66 11.27
N LEU A 268 0.67 -9.48 10.97
CA LEU A 268 0.48 -8.30 11.80
C LEU A 268 -0.97 -7.79 11.79
N PHE A 269 -1.63 -7.77 10.62
CA PHE A 269 -3.03 -7.35 10.48
C PHE A 269 -3.99 -8.35 11.10
N MET A 270 -3.76 -9.66 10.94
CA MET A 270 -4.56 -10.68 11.63
C MET A 270 -4.44 -10.55 13.15
N ARG A 271 -3.22 -10.34 13.66
CA ARG A 271 -3.00 -10.09 15.08
C ARG A 271 -3.71 -8.82 15.55
N PHE A 272 -3.59 -7.72 14.80
CA PHE A 272 -4.28 -6.47 15.11
C PHE A 272 -5.80 -6.65 15.14
N PHE A 273 -6.37 -7.35 14.16
CA PHE A 273 -7.80 -7.63 14.10
C PHE A 273 -8.26 -8.46 15.30
N TYR A 274 -7.52 -9.51 15.64
CA TYR A 274 -7.80 -10.34 16.82
C TYR A 274 -7.79 -9.50 18.10
N ASP A 275 -6.72 -8.73 18.34
CA ASP A 275 -6.55 -7.91 19.54
C ASP A 275 -7.61 -6.81 19.66
N ALA A 276 -8.04 -6.20 18.55
CA ALA A 276 -8.99 -5.10 18.54
C ALA A 276 -10.47 -5.52 18.61
N TYR A 277 -10.81 -6.70 18.08
CA TYR A 277 -12.21 -7.09 17.86
C TYR A 277 -12.61 -8.45 18.43
N MET A 278 -11.73 -9.44 18.44
CA MET A 278 -12.08 -10.81 18.84
C MET A 278 -11.65 -11.13 20.27
N ARG A 279 -10.62 -10.44 20.78
CA ARG A 279 -10.08 -10.71 22.11
C ARG A 279 -11.12 -10.45 23.20
N PRO A 280 -11.42 -11.45 24.07
CA PRO A 280 -12.37 -11.28 25.15
C PRO A 280 -11.93 -10.16 26.10
N ARG A 281 -12.87 -9.25 26.43
CA ARG A 281 -12.61 -8.04 27.23
C ARG A 281 -11.95 -8.32 28.60
N LYS A 282 -12.22 -9.50 29.18
CA LYS A 282 -11.60 -9.99 30.43
C LYS A 282 -10.10 -10.34 30.26
N ALA A 283 -9.69 -10.88 29.12
CA ALA A 283 -8.31 -11.25 28.84
C ALA A 283 -7.42 -10.03 28.49
N ALA A 284 -8.00 -8.96 27.96
CA ALA A 284 -7.31 -7.69 27.72
C ALA A 284 -7.02 -6.94 29.04
N ALA A 285 -7.97 -6.95 29.98
CA ALA A 285 -7.80 -6.37 31.32
C ALA A 285 -6.73 -7.12 32.14
N ALA A 286 -6.69 -8.46 32.08
CA ALA A 286 -5.70 -9.27 32.78
C ALA A 286 -4.25 -9.00 32.29
N GLN A 287 -4.03 -8.80 30.99
CA GLN A 287 -2.69 -8.53 30.47
C GLN A 287 -2.23 -7.09 30.74
N GLN A 288 -3.15 -6.11 30.76
CA GLN A 288 -2.83 -4.75 31.22
C GLN A 288 -2.44 -4.73 32.70
N ALA A 289 -3.13 -5.50 33.55
CA ALA A 289 -2.79 -5.64 34.96
C ALA A 289 -1.40 -6.28 35.19
N ILE A 290 -0.98 -7.20 34.32
CA ILE A 290 0.36 -7.82 34.38
C ILE A 290 1.46 -6.86 33.89
N MET A 291 1.15 -5.97 32.93
CA MET A 291 2.11 -5.02 32.34
C MET A 291 2.26 -3.71 33.14
N THR A 292 1.39 -3.44 34.11
CA THR A 292 1.56 -2.37 35.09
C THR A 292 2.04 -2.97 36.41
N PRO A 293 3.34 -2.87 36.77
CA PRO A 293 3.76 -3.19 38.12
C PRO A 293 3.06 -2.21 39.06
N ASN A 294 2.41 -2.74 40.11
CA ASN A 294 1.76 -1.97 41.16
C ASN A 294 2.65 -0.81 41.63
N LYS A 295 2.24 0.43 41.39
CA LYS A 295 2.80 1.63 42.04
C LYS A 295 2.21 1.85 43.44
N GLU A 296 1.93 0.77 44.16
CA GLU A 296 1.46 0.80 45.55
C GLU A 296 2.43 -0.02 46.40
N SER A 297 3.53 0.61 46.83
CA SER A 297 4.31 0.18 48.01
C SER A 297 5.42 1.17 48.45
N VAL A 298 5.61 2.32 47.79
CA VAL A 298 6.59 3.34 48.24
C VAL A 298 5.87 4.61 48.67
N ASN A 299 5.15 4.55 49.78
CA ASN A 299 4.99 5.69 50.71
C ASN A 299 4.25 5.24 51.98
N LYS A 300 4.97 4.51 52.84
CA LYS A 300 4.62 4.35 54.26
C LYS A 300 5.86 3.91 55.00
N LYS A 301 6.73 4.88 55.26
CA LYS A 301 7.74 4.95 56.32
C LYS A 301 8.51 6.23 56.05
N ASP A 302 8.19 7.25 56.82
CA ASP A 302 9.16 8.05 57.57
C ASP A 302 8.31 8.94 58.49
N GLU A 303 8.24 8.47 59.75
CA GLU A 303 8.02 9.29 60.93
C GLU A 303 9.17 10.30 61.10
#